data_AF-A0A0C3CTA6-F1
#
_entry.id   AF-A0A0C3CTA6-F1
#
_cell.length_a   1.000
_cell.length_b   1.000
_cell.length_c   1.000
_cell.angle_alpha   90.00
_cell.angle_beta   90.00
_cell.angle_gamma   90.00
#
_symmetry.space_group_name_H-M   'P 1'
#
loop_
_entity.id
_entity.type
_entity.pdbx_description
1 polymer ?
#
loop_
_entity_poly.entity_id
_entity_poly.type
_entity_poly.pdbx_seq_one_letter_code
_entity_poly.pdbx_strand_id
1 'polypeptide(L)'
;AISPSSQHNASRTYDFAIVSPTADSDWPLNGLNGHLVVQPHLMFRILGTDTFLAYVQRFNVTGPDTASGLHGLKHAVKTNGIRIGDIIPLVHICSPTHVIPCFGRAANVRLNSQTNYELSSEFWLNKYWNKQFYYCLCPT
;
A
#
# COMPACT_ATOMS: atom_id res chain seq x y z
N ALA A 1 23.30 28.19 -6.53
CA ALA A 1 21.94 27.91 -7.01
C ALA A 1 21.03 27.79 -5.80
N ILE A 2 20.00 28.63 -5.71
CA ILE A 2 19.02 28.58 -4.62
C ILE A 2 18.11 27.39 -4.93
N SER A 3 18.15 26.34 -4.12
CA SER A 3 17.19 25.23 -4.21
C SER A 3 15.78 25.80 -4.06
N PRO A 4 14.82 25.46 -4.95
CA PRO A 4 13.46 25.92 -4.76
C PRO A 4 12.92 25.35 -3.45
N SER A 5 12.15 26.17 -2.73
CA SER A 5 11.48 25.77 -1.50
C SER A 5 10.55 24.58 -1.81
N SER A 6 10.79 23.45 -1.16
CA SER A 6 9.93 22.27 -1.23
C SER A 6 8.64 22.51 -0.44
N GLN A 7 7.82 23.48 -0.85
CA GLN A 7 6.40 23.55 -0.47
C GLN A 7 5.55 22.81 -1.52
N HIS A 8 5.99 21.61 -1.91
CA HIS A 8 5.26 20.77 -2.85
C HIS A 8 4.60 19.60 -2.10
N ASN A 9 3.35 19.82 -1.68
CA ASN A 9 2.35 18.83 -1.30
C ASN A 9 2.73 17.84 -0.17
N ALA A 10 2.41 18.22 1.08
CA ALA A 10 2.50 17.37 2.27
C ALA A 10 1.53 16.15 2.30
N SER A 11 0.94 15.76 1.16
CA SER A 11 -0.12 14.74 1.10
C SER A 11 -0.07 13.78 -0.09
N ARG A 12 1.03 13.74 -0.86
CA ARG A 12 1.15 12.76 -1.96
C ARG A 12 2.36 11.86 -1.80
N THR A 13 2.46 11.26 -0.62
CA THR A 13 3.39 10.17 -0.37
C THR A 13 2.78 8.88 -0.93
N TYR A 14 3.47 8.29 -1.91
CA TYR A 14 3.13 6.98 -2.46
C TYR A 14 3.54 5.91 -1.46
N ASP A 15 2.85 5.87 -0.31
CA ASP A 15 3.26 5.02 0.81
C ASP A 15 2.84 3.56 0.62
N PHE A 16 2.09 3.25 -0.44
CA PHE A 16 1.58 1.91 -0.68
C PHE A 16 1.92 1.41 -2.08
N ALA A 17 2.12 0.11 -2.18
CA ALA A 17 2.45 -0.56 -3.42
C ALA A 17 1.71 -1.88 -3.56
N ILE A 18 1.48 -2.27 -4.82
CA ILE A 18 1.12 -3.63 -5.21
C ILE A 18 2.40 -4.40 -5.45
N VAL A 19 2.48 -5.59 -4.86
CA VAL A 19 3.62 -6.50 -4.96
C VAL A 19 3.16 -7.83 -5.54
N SER A 20 3.92 -8.34 -6.50
CA SER A 20 3.82 -9.72 -6.95
C SER A 20 4.79 -10.59 -6.14
N PRO A 21 4.39 -11.78 -5.68
CA PRO A 21 5.32 -12.73 -5.05
C PRO A 21 6.43 -13.21 -6.00
N THR A 22 6.23 -13.08 -7.31
CA THR A 22 7.16 -13.51 -8.37
C THR A 22 7.60 -12.33 -9.23
N ALA A 23 8.81 -12.42 -9.81
CA ALA A 23 9.32 -11.42 -10.74
C ALA A 23 8.50 -11.35 -12.04
N ASP A 24 8.00 -12.50 -12.51
CA ASP A 24 7.08 -12.59 -13.64
C ASP A 24 5.65 -12.27 -13.16
N SER A 25 5.39 -10.99 -12.96
CA SER A 25 4.08 -10.47 -12.53
C SER A 25 3.12 -10.36 -13.71
N ASP A 26 1.87 -10.80 -13.50
CA ASP A 26 0.77 -10.58 -14.43
C ASP A 26 -0.09 -9.35 -14.07
N TRP A 27 0.33 -8.55 -13.08
CA TRP A 27 -0.31 -7.28 -12.76
C TRP A 27 -0.37 -6.38 -14.00
N PRO A 28 -1.53 -5.77 -14.33
CA PRO A 28 -2.79 -5.72 -13.58
C PRO A 28 -3.85 -6.75 -14.00
N LEU A 29 -3.53 -7.71 -14.88
CA LEU A 29 -4.51 -8.54 -15.58
C LEU A 29 -5.38 -9.37 -14.62
N ASN A 30 -4.79 -9.89 -13.54
CA ASN A 30 -5.48 -10.70 -12.54
C ASN A 30 -5.98 -9.90 -11.32
N GLY A 31 -5.96 -8.57 -11.38
CA GLY A 31 -6.35 -7.72 -10.26
C GLY A 31 -5.56 -8.07 -9.00
N LEU A 32 -6.22 -8.14 -7.84
CA LEU A 32 -5.57 -8.49 -6.57
C LEU A 32 -5.34 -10.00 -6.39
N ASN A 33 -5.81 -10.85 -7.29
CA ASN A 33 -5.61 -12.28 -7.15
C ASN A 33 -4.11 -12.59 -7.27
N GLY A 34 -3.55 -13.27 -6.27
CA GLY A 34 -2.11 -13.56 -6.22
C GLY A 34 -1.20 -12.38 -5.85
N HIS A 35 -1.74 -11.17 -5.63
CA HIS A 35 -0.95 -9.98 -5.32
C HIS A 35 -1.12 -9.53 -3.88
N LEU A 36 -0.13 -8.77 -3.39
CA LEU A 36 -0.13 -8.20 -2.05
C LEU A 36 -0.24 -6.68 -2.12
N VAL A 37 -0.98 -6.11 -1.16
CA VAL A 37 -0.91 -4.66 -0.88
C VAL A 37 0.04 -4.47 0.30
N VAL A 38 1.03 -3.60 0.12
CA VAL A 38 2.06 -3.35 1.15
C VAL A 38 2.33 -1.88 1.34
N GLN A 39 2.91 -1.54 2.50
CA GLN A 39 3.50 -0.24 2.79
C GLN A 39 5.04 -0.37 2.90
N PRO A 40 5.81 0.17 1.94
CA PRO A 40 7.27 0.21 2.05
C PRO A 40 7.73 1.10 3.20
N HIS A 41 8.69 0.63 3.98
CA HIS A 41 9.26 1.34 5.13
C HIS A 41 10.74 1.67 4.95
N LEU A 42 11.49 0.78 4.33
CA LEU A 42 12.92 0.96 4.08
C LEU A 42 13.30 0.31 2.76
N MET A 43 14.09 1.00 1.95
CA MET A 43 14.70 0.45 0.74
C MET A 43 16.21 0.48 0.91
N PHE A 44 16.89 -0.61 0.58
CA PHE A 44 18.33 -0.72 0.77
C PHE A 44 18.96 -1.62 -0.29
N ARG A 45 20.25 -1.43 -0.52
CA ARG A 45 21.06 -2.26 -1.40
C ARG A 45 21.94 -3.17 -0.56
N ILE A 46 22.04 -4.44 -0.94
CA ILE A 46 23.03 -5.33 -0.33
C ILE A 46 24.42 -4.94 -0.83
N LEU A 47 25.32 -4.60 0.09
CA LEU A 47 26.70 -4.25 -0.23
C LEU A 47 27.41 -5.38 -1.00
N GLY A 48 28.16 -5.01 -2.04
CA GLY A 48 28.85 -5.97 -2.90
C GLY A 48 27.97 -6.67 -3.95
N THR A 49 26.70 -6.29 -4.07
CA THR A 49 25.79 -6.82 -5.10
C THR A 49 25.01 -5.68 -5.77
N ASP A 50 24.35 -5.95 -6.89
CA ASP A 50 23.37 -5.04 -7.52
C ASP A 50 21.92 -5.32 -7.09
N THR A 51 21.74 -5.99 -5.94
CA THR A 51 20.42 -6.34 -5.44
C THR A 51 19.87 -5.24 -4.53
N PHE A 52 18.71 -4.71 -4.91
CA PHE A 52 17.93 -3.78 -4.10
C PHE A 52 16.75 -4.52 -3.45
N LEU A 53 16.56 -4.27 -2.16
CA LEU A 53 15.50 -4.86 -1.34
C LEU A 53 14.65 -3.76 -0.70
N ALA A 54 13.43 -4.12 -0.31
CA ALA A 54 12.54 -3.29 0.47
C ALA A 54 12.01 -4.05 1.69
N TYR A 55 12.11 -3.48 2.88
CA TYR A 55 11.29 -3.89 4.02
C TYR A 55 9.90 -3.27 3.88
N VAL A 56 8.89 -4.12 3.89
CA VAL A 56 7.50 -3.74 3.65
C VAL A 56 6.60 -4.29 4.75
N GLN A 57 5.53 -3.57 5.07
CA GLN A 57 4.47 -4.05 5.94
C GLN A 57 3.29 -4.54 5.10
N ARG A 58 2.78 -5.75 5.40
CA ARG A 58 1.73 -6.39 4.61
C ARG A 58 0.33 -5.99 5.09
N PHE A 59 -0.62 -5.97 4.15
CA PHE A 59 -2.03 -5.76 4.41
C PHE A 59 -2.85 -6.94 3.90
N ASN A 60 -3.83 -7.36 4.70
CA ASN A 60 -4.84 -8.31 4.29
C ASN A 60 -5.94 -7.56 3.52
N VAL A 61 -6.20 -8.01 2.30
CA VAL A 61 -7.32 -7.54 1.49
C VAL A 61 -8.59 -8.23 1.94
N THR A 62 -9.65 -7.44 2.13
CA THR A 62 -11.01 -7.90 2.38
C THR A 62 -11.88 -7.59 1.17
N GLY A 63 -13.05 -8.23 1.08
CA GLY A 63 -13.97 -8.04 -0.03
C GLY A 63 -14.38 -6.57 -0.24
N PRO A 64 -14.89 -6.23 -1.42
CA PRO A 64 -15.32 -4.88 -1.72
C PRO A 64 -16.53 -4.48 -0.87
N ASP A 65 -16.52 -3.24 -0.37
CA ASP A 65 -17.68 -2.62 0.25
C ASP A 65 -18.82 -2.44 -0.76
N THR A 66 -20.06 -2.75 -0.35
CA THR A 66 -21.22 -2.74 -1.26
C THR A 66 -21.60 -1.34 -1.76
N ALA A 67 -21.35 -0.30 -0.97
CA ALA A 67 -21.76 1.06 -1.31
C ALA A 67 -20.73 1.77 -2.21
N SER A 68 -19.44 1.63 -1.89
CA SER A 68 -18.34 2.32 -2.57
C SER A 68 -17.63 1.46 -3.62
N GLY A 69 -17.75 0.14 -3.50
CA GLY A 69 -17.01 -0.84 -4.31
C GLY A 69 -15.50 -0.83 -4.04
N LEU A 70 -15.04 -0.22 -2.94
CA LEU A 70 -13.63 -0.19 -2.53
C LEU A 70 -13.28 -1.46 -1.76
N HIS A 71 -12.08 -2.01 -1.98
CA HIS A 71 -11.60 -3.15 -1.19
C HIS A 71 -11.11 -2.69 0.18
N GLY A 72 -11.58 -3.31 1.25
CA GLY A 72 -11.07 -3.03 2.59
C GLY A 72 -9.68 -3.62 2.78
N LEU A 73 -8.83 -2.94 3.54
CA LEU A 73 -7.49 -3.38 3.90
C LEU A 73 -7.35 -3.33 5.41
N LYS A 74 -6.69 -4.34 5.98
CA LYS A 74 -6.27 -4.36 7.39
C LYS A 74 -4.80 -4.68 7.47
N HIS A 75 -4.11 -4.19 8.48
CA HIS A 75 -2.75 -4.66 8.73
C HIS A 75 -2.74 -6.18 8.90
N ALA A 76 -1.84 -6.85 8.20
CA ALA A 76 -1.58 -8.25 8.47
C ALA A 76 -0.92 -8.34 9.85
N VAL A 77 -1.51 -9.13 10.76
CA VAL A 77 -1.01 -9.30 12.13
C VAL A 77 -0.86 -10.77 12.47
N LYS A 78 0.15 -11.09 13.28
CA LYS A 78 0.32 -12.41 13.89
C LYS A 78 -0.74 -12.63 14.98
N THR A 79 -0.82 -13.86 15.50
CA THR A 79 -1.71 -14.22 16.63
C THR A 79 -1.48 -13.38 17.89
N ASN A 80 -0.27 -12.84 18.07
CA ASN A 80 0.09 -11.95 19.18
C ASN A 80 -0.15 -10.45 18.89
N GLY A 81 -0.79 -10.11 17.77
CA GLY A 81 -1.09 -8.72 17.39
C GLY A 81 0.06 -7.95 16.73
N ILE A 82 1.25 -8.55 16.60
CA ILE A 82 2.39 -7.89 15.94
C ILE A 82 2.16 -7.85 14.43
N ARG A 83 2.39 -6.67 13.84
CA ARG A 83 2.31 -6.43 12.40
C ARG A 83 3.30 -7.32 11.63
N ILE A 84 2.82 -7.90 10.54
CA ILE A 84 3.61 -8.75 9.65
C ILE A 84 4.28 -7.86 8.61
N GLY A 85 5.60 -7.86 8.62
CA GLY A 85 6.43 -7.30 7.56
C GLY A 85 7.21 -8.39 6.82
N ASP A 86 7.83 -8.01 5.71
CA ASP A 86 8.67 -8.86 4.88
C ASP A 86 9.79 -8.06 4.20
N ILE A 87 10.83 -8.76 3.76
CA ILE A 87 11.91 -8.19 2.94
C ILE A 87 11.77 -8.75 1.53
N ILE A 88 11.44 -7.88 0.57
CA ILE A 88 11.20 -8.28 -0.82
C ILE A 88 12.27 -7.68 -1.75
N PRO A 89 12.64 -8.37 -2.84
CA PRO A 89 13.33 -7.75 -3.96
C PRO A 89 12.55 -6.56 -4.51
N LEU A 90 13.24 -5.47 -4.84
CA LEU A 90 12.57 -4.28 -5.36
C LEU A 90 11.86 -4.55 -6.70
N VAL A 91 12.37 -5.52 -7.47
CA VAL A 91 11.78 -5.98 -8.73
C VAL A 91 10.39 -6.60 -8.58
N HIS A 92 9.97 -6.94 -7.35
CA HIS A 92 8.63 -7.46 -7.08
C HIS A 92 7.57 -6.37 -6.92
N ILE A 93 7.97 -5.09 -6.79
CA ILE A 93 7.03 -3.97 -6.75
C ILE A 93 6.48 -3.70 -8.15
N CYS A 94 5.17 -3.87 -8.32
CA CYS A 94 4.50 -3.77 -9.61
C CYS A 94 4.01 -2.35 -9.90
N SER A 95 3.36 -1.71 -8.91
CA SER A 95 2.81 -0.37 -9.09
C SER A 95 2.57 0.32 -7.75
N PRO A 96 2.67 1.65 -7.69
CA PRO A 96 2.17 2.40 -6.55
C PRO A 96 0.65 2.29 -6.46
N THR A 97 0.11 2.37 -5.25
CA THR A 97 -1.34 2.43 -5.00
C THR A 97 -1.69 3.52 -4.00
N HIS A 98 -2.96 3.89 -3.97
CA HIS A 98 -3.50 4.86 -3.04
C HIS A 98 -4.47 4.19 -2.06
N VAL A 99 -4.29 4.48 -0.78
CA VAL A 99 -5.07 3.90 0.31
C VAL A 99 -5.69 5.03 1.12
N ILE A 100 -6.96 4.87 1.50
CA ILE A 100 -7.74 5.85 2.26
C ILE A 100 -7.96 5.31 3.68
N PRO A 101 -7.45 5.95 4.73
CA PRO A 101 -7.72 5.53 6.10
C PRO A 101 -9.22 5.53 6.42
N CYS A 102 -9.69 4.47 7.09
CA CYS A 102 -11.04 4.38 7.62
C CYS A 102 -11.04 4.87 9.07
N PHE A 103 -11.76 5.95 9.34
CA PHE A 103 -11.86 6.51 10.70
C PHE A 103 -12.96 5.86 11.55
N GLY A 104 -13.72 4.92 10.97
CA GLY A 104 -14.83 4.26 11.64
C GLY A 104 -15.89 5.23 12.17
N ARG A 105 -16.56 4.85 13.26
CA ARG A 105 -17.61 5.68 13.89
C ARG A 105 -17.06 6.92 14.59
N ALA A 106 -15.82 6.85 15.08
CA ALA A 106 -15.16 7.94 15.78
C ALA A 106 -13.67 7.95 15.43
N ALA A 107 -13.22 9.07 14.86
CA ALA A 107 -11.81 9.26 14.54
C ALA A 107 -10.97 9.37 15.82
N ASN A 108 -9.80 8.74 15.84
CA ASN A 108 -8.81 8.96 16.89
C ASN A 108 -8.35 10.43 16.86
N VAL A 109 -8.45 11.13 17.99
CA VAL A 109 -8.13 12.57 18.12
C VAL A 109 -6.68 12.92 17.74
N ARG A 110 -5.78 11.93 17.72
CA ARG A 110 -4.37 12.10 17.36
C ARG A 110 -4.09 11.94 15.86
N LEU A 111 -5.12 11.64 15.06
CA LEU A 111 -4.98 11.51 13.62
C LEU A 111 -4.68 12.87 12.99
N ASN A 112 -3.61 12.90 12.22
CA ASN A 112 -3.24 14.01 11.36
C ASN A 112 -2.60 13.43 10.09
N SER A 113 -2.13 14.31 9.18
CA SER A 113 -1.53 13.88 7.92
C SER A 113 -0.27 13.02 8.07
N GLN A 114 0.38 13.01 9.24
CA GLN A 114 1.59 12.24 9.53
C GLN A 114 1.31 10.94 10.28
N THR A 115 0.22 10.87 11.05
CA THR A 115 -0.09 9.73 11.93
C THR A 115 -1.21 8.84 11.42
N ASN A 116 -1.86 9.23 10.32
CA ASN A 116 -3.05 8.56 9.81
C ASN A 116 -2.84 7.07 9.51
N TYR A 117 -1.75 6.70 8.84
CA TYR A 117 -1.47 5.31 8.46
C TYR A 117 -1.02 4.45 9.64
N GLU A 118 -0.43 5.07 10.67
CA GLU A 118 0.04 4.36 11.84
C GLU A 118 -1.09 4.10 12.84
N LEU A 119 -2.01 5.07 13.01
CA LEU A 119 -3.06 5.02 14.02
C LEU A 119 -4.40 4.47 13.50
N SER A 120 -4.56 4.28 12.19
CA SER A 120 -5.75 3.67 11.62
C SER A 120 -5.61 2.15 11.57
N SER A 121 -6.66 1.42 11.91
CA SER A 121 -6.67 -0.05 11.86
C SER A 121 -7.20 -0.60 10.54
N GLU A 122 -7.94 0.21 9.80
CA GLU A 122 -8.65 -0.18 8.58
C GLU A 122 -8.46 0.87 7.51
N PHE A 123 -8.45 0.44 6.25
CA PHE A 123 -8.26 1.31 5.11
C PHE A 123 -9.08 0.84 3.91
N TRP A 124 -9.26 1.73 2.93
CA TRP A 124 -9.85 1.42 1.63
C TRP A 124 -8.80 1.53 0.54
N LEU A 125 -8.68 0.50 -0.29
CA LEU A 125 -7.90 0.55 -1.53
C LEU A 125 -8.65 1.39 -2.57
N ASN A 126 -8.09 2.53 -2.96
CA ASN A 126 -8.74 3.45 -3.87
C ASN A 126 -8.63 2.97 -5.33
N LYS A 127 -9.62 2.19 -5.79
CA LYS A 127 -9.67 1.76 -7.19
C LYS A 127 -9.87 2.92 -8.18
N TYR A 128 -10.38 4.06 -7.75
CA TYR A 128 -10.59 5.24 -8.60
C TYR A 128 -9.32 6.08 -8.80
N TRP A 129 -8.20 5.66 -8.21
CA TRP A 129 -6.93 6.36 -8.29
C TRP A 129 -6.44 6.55 -9.74
N ASN A 130 -6.57 5.52 -10.57
CA ASN A 130 -6.27 5.60 -11.99
C ASN A 130 -7.11 4.58 -12.77
N LYS A 131 -7.11 4.71 -14.11
CA LYS A 131 -7.91 3.85 -15.00
C LYS A 131 -7.53 2.36 -14.89
N GLN A 132 -6.26 2.05 -14.76
CA GLN A 132 -5.77 0.66 -14.66
C GLN A 132 -6.34 -0.01 -13.40
N PHE A 133 -6.27 0.67 -12.25
CA PHE A 133 -6.87 0.21 -11.00
C PHE A 133 -8.38 0.07 -11.09
N TYR A 134 -9.05 1.03 -11.73
CA TYR A 134 -10.51 0.97 -11.88
C TYR A 134 -10.94 -0.29 -12.63
N TYR A 135 -10.30 -0.58 -13.77
CA TYR A 135 -10.66 -1.74 -14.58
C TYR A 135 -10.22 -3.08 -13.95
N CYS A 136 -9.04 -3.15 -13.31
CA CYS A 136 -8.58 -4.43 -12.73
C CYS A 136 -9.26 -4.79 -11.40
N LEU A 137 -9.84 -3.82 -10.69
CA LEU A 137 -10.50 -4.04 -9.40
C LEU A 137 -12.03 -3.99 -9.48
N CYS A 138 -12.61 -3.72 -10.66
CA CYS A 138 -14.04 -3.89 -10.85
C CYS A 138 -14.34 -5.32 -11.31
N PRO A 139 -15.32 -6.01 -10.71
CA PRO A 139 -15.82 -7.27 -11.24
C PRO A 139 -16.27 -7.08 -12.69
N THR A 140 -15.92 -8.05 -13.55
CA THR A 140 -16.51 -8.19 -14.88
C THR A 140 -17.89 -8.82 -14.79
#